data_AF-F4NX53-F1
#
_entry.id   AF-F4NX53-F1
#
_cell.length_a   1.000
_cell.length_b   1.000
_cell.length_c   1.000
_cell.angle_alpha   90.00
_cell.angle_beta   90.00
_cell.angle_gamma   90.00
#
_symmetry.space_group_name_H-M   'P 1'
#
loop_
_entity.id
_entity.type
_entity.pdbx_description
1 polymer ?
#
loop_
_entity_poly.entity_id
_entity_poly.type
_entity_poly.pdbx_seq_one_letter_code
_entity_poly.pdbx_strand_id
1 'polypeptide(L)'
;GKGSDAVVISVLDTARRENADFHAPPDGEPGRMRMFRFTSAKPNRNPGLDNQVVLHEYGHGISTRLTGGPTASLCMFSPETRGMGEGWSDIFAMIVTAKQSHKADTPTYFGRYSKNNNNGMRSYPYTTDMQVNPLTYGYLKKRGEVHAVGEVWAAALWEIYWNLIAKNGFSTNLYDAKSKAGNIITMQIMIGGMMLQPCNTNFIDARDAIVAADVAHYDGANKCEIWKGFAKRGLGPNA
;
A
#
# COMPACT_ATOMS: atom_id res chain seq x y z
N GLY A 1 11.71 -20.77 2.57
CA GLY A 1 10.25 -20.80 2.53
C GLY A 1 9.78 -22.21 2.28
N LYS A 2 8.46 -22.41 2.33
CA LYS A 2 7.76 -23.64 1.97
C LYS A 2 7.02 -23.43 0.64
N GLY A 3 7.21 -24.34 -0.32
CA GLY A 3 6.52 -24.27 -1.61
C GLY A 3 5.06 -24.73 -1.53
N SER A 4 4.43 -24.93 -2.69
CA SER A 4 3.01 -25.29 -2.86
C SER A 4 2.03 -24.17 -2.47
N ASP A 5 2.46 -22.92 -2.63
CA ASP A 5 1.73 -21.73 -2.17
C ASP A 5 1.47 -20.71 -3.29
N ALA A 6 1.43 -21.18 -4.54
CA ALA A 6 1.07 -20.35 -5.68
C ALA A 6 -0.29 -19.66 -5.47
N VAL A 7 -0.40 -18.39 -5.88
CA VAL A 7 -1.66 -17.64 -5.74
C VAL A 7 -2.73 -18.20 -6.68
N VAL A 8 -3.85 -18.60 -6.12
CA VAL A 8 -5.05 -19.00 -6.87
C VAL A 8 -5.92 -17.76 -7.11
N ILE A 9 -6.17 -17.44 -8.38
CA ILE A 9 -6.92 -16.25 -8.79
C ILE A 9 -8.27 -16.67 -9.38
N SER A 10 -9.36 -16.22 -8.76
CA SER A 10 -10.73 -16.37 -9.27
C SER A 10 -11.25 -15.04 -9.80
N VAL A 11 -11.48 -14.98 -11.12
CA VAL A 11 -11.99 -13.77 -11.81
C VAL A 11 -13.50 -13.91 -12.00
N LEU A 12 -14.26 -12.87 -11.65
CA LEU A 12 -15.73 -12.90 -11.66
C LEU A 12 -16.32 -14.00 -10.75
N ASP A 13 -15.69 -14.20 -9.59
CA ASP A 13 -16.22 -15.06 -8.55
C ASP A 13 -17.64 -14.58 -8.17
N THR A 14 -18.56 -15.52 -7.97
CA THR A 14 -19.99 -15.23 -7.78
C THR A 14 -20.39 -15.09 -6.31
N ALA A 15 -19.45 -15.28 -5.37
CA ALA A 15 -19.72 -15.20 -3.94
C ALA A 15 -20.13 -13.79 -3.48
N ARG A 16 -19.69 -12.74 -4.19
CA ARG A 16 -19.96 -11.32 -3.88
C ARG A 16 -20.05 -10.49 -5.18
N ARG A 17 -20.21 -9.17 -5.03
CA ARG A 17 -20.17 -8.15 -6.09
C ARG A 17 -19.51 -6.89 -5.54
N GLU A 18 -19.12 -5.97 -6.44
CA GLU A 18 -18.60 -4.63 -6.09
C GLU A 18 -17.34 -4.64 -5.21
N ASN A 19 -16.51 -5.68 -5.30
CA ASN A 19 -15.35 -5.81 -4.43
C ASN A 19 -14.28 -6.77 -5.01
N ALA A 20 -13.17 -6.91 -4.29
CA ALA A 20 -12.24 -8.03 -4.39
C ALA A 20 -11.74 -8.40 -2.97
N ASP A 21 -11.11 -9.56 -2.81
CA ASP A 21 -10.42 -9.92 -1.58
C ASP A 21 -9.22 -10.85 -1.83
N PHE A 22 -8.29 -10.85 -0.87
CA PHE A 22 -7.18 -11.77 -0.80
C PHE A 22 -7.12 -12.46 0.55
N HIS A 23 -7.12 -13.80 0.53
CA HIS A 23 -6.79 -14.60 1.70
C HIS A 23 -5.32 -15.03 1.64
N ALA A 24 -4.55 -14.64 2.65
CA ALA A 24 -3.14 -14.98 2.81
C ALA A 24 -2.94 -15.95 3.98
N PRO A 25 -3.04 -17.28 3.76
CA PRO A 25 -2.68 -18.26 4.80
C PRO A 25 -1.16 -18.25 5.03
N PRO A 26 -0.62 -18.91 6.08
CA PRO A 26 0.82 -19.01 6.30
C PRO A 26 1.60 -19.63 5.12
N ASP A 27 2.92 -19.46 5.13
CA ASP A 27 3.84 -20.00 4.13
C ASP A 27 3.70 -21.52 3.96
N GLY A 28 3.62 -21.96 2.70
CA GLY A 28 3.32 -23.34 2.32
C GLY A 28 1.84 -23.63 1.99
N GLU A 29 0.95 -22.64 2.07
CA GLU A 29 -0.45 -22.75 1.64
C GLU A 29 -0.77 -21.71 0.55
N PRO A 30 -1.55 -22.07 -0.49
CA PRO A 30 -1.93 -21.14 -1.55
C PRO A 30 -2.66 -19.90 -1.05
N GLY A 31 -2.15 -18.72 -1.38
CA GLY A 31 -2.93 -17.49 -1.29
C GLY A 31 -4.12 -17.54 -2.25
N ARG A 32 -5.26 -16.96 -1.87
CA ARG A 32 -6.47 -16.95 -2.72
C ARG A 32 -6.94 -15.53 -2.96
N MET A 33 -6.83 -15.08 -4.20
CA MET A 33 -7.39 -13.83 -4.68
C MET A 33 -8.75 -14.10 -5.34
N ARG A 34 -9.79 -13.40 -4.90
CA ARG A 34 -11.12 -13.43 -5.53
C ARG A 34 -11.50 -12.04 -5.95
N MET A 35 -11.88 -11.89 -7.21
CA MET A 35 -12.35 -10.61 -7.72
C MET A 35 -13.80 -10.75 -8.18
N PHE A 36 -14.63 -9.81 -7.72
CA PHE A 36 -16.08 -9.87 -7.90
C PHE A 36 -16.56 -8.85 -8.93
N ARG A 37 -17.61 -9.20 -9.67
CA ARG A 37 -18.15 -8.33 -10.72
C ARG A 37 -18.58 -6.96 -10.15
N PHE A 38 -18.16 -5.88 -10.82
CA PHE A 38 -18.67 -4.53 -10.56
C PHE A 38 -19.87 -4.24 -11.46
N THR A 39 -20.94 -3.78 -10.84
CA THR A 39 -22.30 -3.59 -11.41
C THR A 39 -22.74 -2.12 -11.46
N SER A 40 -21.86 -1.19 -11.09
CA SER A 40 -22.07 0.26 -11.19
C SER A 40 -22.02 0.83 -12.62
N ALA A 41 -21.69 0.00 -13.63
CA ALA A 41 -21.65 0.36 -15.04
C ALA A 41 -22.55 -0.53 -15.89
N LYS A 42 -22.93 -0.05 -17.07
CA LYS A 42 -23.57 -0.85 -18.12
C LYS A 42 -22.73 -0.77 -19.41
N PRO A 43 -22.16 -1.90 -19.90
CA PRO A 43 -22.13 -3.22 -19.26
C PRO A 43 -21.35 -3.23 -17.95
N ASN A 44 -21.63 -4.23 -17.10
CA ASN A 44 -20.91 -4.49 -15.85
C ASN A 44 -19.39 -4.62 -16.11
N ARG A 45 -18.55 -4.16 -15.17
CA ARG A 45 -17.09 -4.14 -15.32
C ARG A 45 -16.43 -5.34 -14.64
N ASN A 46 -15.40 -5.86 -15.31
CA ASN A 46 -14.57 -6.94 -14.79
C ASN A 46 -13.39 -6.35 -14.00
N PRO A 47 -13.29 -6.56 -12.68
CA PRO A 47 -12.19 -6.02 -11.87
C PRO A 47 -10.80 -6.48 -12.32
N GLY A 48 -10.68 -7.63 -13.00
CA GLY A 48 -9.40 -8.11 -13.53
C GLY A 48 -8.83 -7.24 -14.65
N LEU A 49 -9.60 -6.26 -15.16
CA LEU A 49 -9.14 -5.26 -16.13
C LEU A 49 -8.70 -3.95 -15.46
N ASP A 50 -8.72 -3.89 -14.12
CA ASP A 50 -8.27 -2.76 -13.32
C ASP A 50 -7.01 -3.16 -12.55
N ASN A 51 -5.84 -2.82 -13.08
CA ASN A 51 -4.56 -3.20 -12.49
C ASN A 51 -4.42 -2.74 -11.03
N GLN A 52 -5.06 -1.63 -10.64
CA GLN A 52 -5.01 -1.16 -9.25
C GLN A 52 -5.70 -2.14 -8.30
N VAL A 53 -6.83 -2.74 -8.70
CA VAL A 53 -7.54 -3.75 -7.90
C VAL A 53 -6.72 -5.02 -7.78
N VAL A 54 -6.20 -5.55 -8.90
CA VAL A 54 -5.40 -6.79 -8.90
C VAL A 54 -4.15 -6.65 -8.03
N LEU A 55 -3.45 -5.52 -8.15
CA LEU A 55 -2.24 -5.24 -7.38
C LEU A 55 -2.53 -4.97 -5.90
N HIS A 56 -3.65 -4.32 -5.58
CA HIS A 56 -4.13 -4.13 -4.21
C HIS A 56 -4.27 -5.47 -3.49
N GLU A 57 -5.02 -6.40 -4.10
CA GLU A 57 -5.23 -7.71 -3.50
C GLU A 57 -3.91 -8.47 -3.34
N TYR A 58 -3.00 -8.36 -4.29
CA TYR A 58 -1.67 -8.97 -4.14
C TYR A 58 -0.87 -8.33 -2.98
N GLY A 59 -1.02 -7.01 -2.77
CA GLY A 59 -0.43 -6.28 -1.65
C GLY A 59 -0.87 -6.80 -0.27
N HIS A 60 -2.10 -7.32 -0.13
CA HIS A 60 -2.53 -8.00 1.08
C HIS A 60 -1.72 -9.28 1.34
N GLY A 61 -1.46 -10.06 0.29
CA GLY A 61 -0.60 -11.23 0.36
C GLY A 61 0.82 -10.89 0.85
N ILE A 62 1.42 -9.86 0.27
CA ILE A 62 2.75 -9.38 0.64
C ILE A 62 2.79 -8.93 2.10
N SER A 63 1.94 -7.97 2.47
CA SER A 63 1.94 -7.37 3.82
C SER A 63 1.63 -8.41 4.91
N THR A 64 0.68 -9.31 4.67
CA THR A 64 0.31 -10.36 5.63
C THR A 64 1.43 -11.39 5.83
N ARG A 65 2.11 -11.82 4.75
CA ARG A 65 3.19 -12.82 4.84
C ARG A 65 4.47 -12.27 5.46
N LEU A 66 4.77 -10.98 5.25
CA LEU A 66 5.98 -10.36 5.77
C LEU A 66 5.83 -9.95 7.25
N THR A 67 4.65 -9.43 7.63
CA THR A 67 4.39 -8.96 9.00
C THR A 67 4.40 -10.11 10.00
N GLY A 68 5.33 -10.07 10.96
CA GLY A 68 5.51 -11.15 11.94
C GLY A 68 6.19 -12.41 11.40
N GLY A 69 6.55 -12.42 10.11
CA GLY A 69 7.25 -13.51 9.45
C GLY A 69 6.36 -14.56 8.78
N PRO A 70 6.93 -15.41 7.90
CA PRO A 70 6.19 -16.23 6.95
C PRO A 70 5.32 -17.32 7.58
N THR A 71 5.66 -17.80 8.79
CA THR A 71 4.89 -18.81 9.52
C THR A 71 3.90 -18.22 10.51
N ALA A 72 3.93 -16.89 10.71
CA ALA A 72 3.00 -16.24 11.61
C ALA A 72 1.58 -16.30 11.03
N SER A 73 0.64 -16.69 11.88
CA SER A 73 -0.77 -16.53 11.59
C SER A 73 -1.28 -15.34 12.40
N LEU A 74 -2.24 -14.60 11.84
CA LEU A 74 -2.98 -13.57 12.56
C LEU A 74 -2.10 -12.42 13.09
N CYS A 75 -1.12 -11.94 12.31
CA CYS A 75 -0.37 -10.73 12.70
C CYS A 75 -0.97 -9.41 12.24
N MET A 76 -2.08 -9.46 11.52
CA MET A 76 -2.81 -8.27 11.07
C MET A 76 -4.30 -8.40 11.42
N PHE A 77 -4.64 -8.52 12.71
CA PHE A 77 -6.05 -8.61 13.14
C PHE A 77 -6.60 -7.32 13.74
N SER A 78 -5.75 -6.49 14.35
CA SER A 78 -6.23 -5.25 14.97
C SER A 78 -6.83 -4.31 13.90
N PRO A 79 -7.85 -3.49 14.21
CA PRO A 79 -8.44 -2.58 13.24
C PRO A 79 -7.41 -1.64 12.59
N GLU A 80 -6.46 -1.14 13.37
CA GLU A 80 -5.40 -0.25 12.87
C GLU A 80 -4.41 -1.00 11.97
N THR A 81 -3.97 -2.19 12.37
CA THR A 81 -3.07 -3.02 11.55
C THR A 81 -3.73 -3.45 10.23
N ARG A 82 -5.01 -3.86 10.28
CA ARG A 82 -5.79 -4.20 9.08
C ARG A 82 -5.96 -2.98 8.19
N GLY A 83 -6.20 -1.81 8.78
CA GLY A 83 -6.29 -0.57 8.05
C GLY A 83 -4.99 -0.20 7.36
N MET A 84 -3.85 -0.31 8.04
CA MET A 84 -2.56 -0.16 7.35
C MET A 84 -2.39 -1.21 6.24
N GLY A 85 -2.92 -2.44 6.42
CA GLY A 85 -3.05 -3.47 5.38
C GLY A 85 -3.62 -2.94 4.06
N GLU A 86 -4.76 -2.25 4.13
CA GLU A 86 -5.36 -1.57 2.98
C GLU A 86 -4.44 -0.48 2.40
N GLY A 87 -3.76 0.27 3.27
CA GLY A 87 -2.83 1.33 2.86
C GLY A 87 -1.60 0.80 2.13
N TRP A 88 -0.97 -0.27 2.62
CA TRP A 88 0.16 -0.94 1.96
C TRP A 88 -0.22 -1.46 0.58
N SER A 89 -1.41 -2.05 0.46
CA SER A 89 -1.96 -2.53 -0.80
C SER A 89 -2.16 -1.39 -1.82
N ASP A 90 -2.74 -0.27 -1.38
CA ASP A 90 -2.91 0.92 -2.23
C ASP A 90 -1.56 1.47 -2.72
N ILE A 91 -0.61 1.72 -1.81
CA ILE A 91 0.68 2.30 -2.19
C ILE A 91 1.50 1.35 -3.07
N PHE A 92 1.42 0.03 -2.83
CA PHE A 92 2.07 -0.96 -3.69
C PHE A 92 1.55 -0.89 -5.11
N ALA A 93 0.21 -0.89 -5.27
CA ALA A 93 -0.43 -0.75 -6.59
C ALA A 93 -0.05 0.58 -7.27
N MET A 94 0.02 1.67 -6.52
CA MET A 94 0.40 2.98 -7.04
C MET A 94 1.85 3.05 -7.52
N ILE A 95 2.81 2.46 -6.78
CA ILE A 95 4.22 2.45 -7.19
C ILE A 95 4.40 1.58 -8.45
N VAL A 96 3.79 0.40 -8.49
CA VAL A 96 3.90 -0.52 -9.63
C VAL A 96 3.28 0.06 -10.91
N THR A 97 2.24 0.88 -10.77
CA THR A 97 1.57 1.55 -11.91
C THR A 97 2.08 2.96 -12.19
N ALA A 98 3.08 3.43 -11.45
CA ALA A 98 3.65 4.76 -11.63
C ALA A 98 4.38 4.91 -12.97
N LYS A 99 4.32 6.12 -13.53
CA LYS A 99 4.99 6.50 -14.76
C LYS A 99 5.90 7.69 -14.51
N GLN A 100 6.98 7.77 -15.28
CA GLN A 100 7.92 8.89 -15.19
C GLN A 100 7.27 10.27 -15.43
N SER A 101 6.15 10.32 -16.16
CA SER A 101 5.39 11.55 -16.42
C SER A 101 4.48 11.99 -15.26
N HIS A 102 4.28 11.16 -14.24
CA HIS A 102 3.52 11.55 -13.05
C HIS A 102 4.27 12.64 -12.27
N LYS A 103 3.53 13.43 -11.48
CA LYS A 103 4.08 14.47 -10.62
C LYS A 103 3.51 14.35 -9.21
N ALA A 104 4.24 14.90 -8.24
CA ALA A 104 3.91 14.81 -6.81
C ALA A 104 2.52 15.36 -6.46
N ASP A 105 2.17 16.51 -7.04
CA ASP A 105 0.92 17.22 -6.80
C ASP A 105 -0.25 16.72 -7.66
N THR A 106 0.00 15.84 -8.63
CA THR A 106 -1.05 15.36 -9.53
C THR A 106 -1.92 14.31 -8.85
N PRO A 107 -3.24 14.54 -8.72
CA PRO A 107 -4.15 13.62 -8.05
C PRO A 107 -4.23 12.24 -8.73
N THR A 108 -3.87 11.20 -7.97
CA THR A 108 -3.98 9.79 -8.37
C THR A 108 -5.23 9.18 -7.75
N TYR A 109 -6.15 8.74 -8.60
CA TYR A 109 -7.43 8.16 -8.16
C TYR A 109 -7.36 6.64 -8.26
N PHE A 110 -7.93 5.96 -7.27
CA PHE A 110 -7.89 4.51 -7.15
C PHE A 110 -9.17 3.85 -7.67
N GLY A 111 -9.06 2.83 -8.52
CA GLY A 111 -10.17 1.98 -8.92
C GLY A 111 -11.25 2.68 -9.76
N ARG A 112 -10.89 3.72 -10.52
CA ARG A 112 -11.85 4.50 -11.36
C ARG A 112 -12.59 3.62 -12.36
N TYR A 113 -11.87 2.69 -12.99
CA TYR A 113 -12.47 1.76 -13.93
C TYR A 113 -13.47 0.87 -13.19
N SER A 114 -13.06 0.10 -12.20
CA SER A 114 -13.98 -0.85 -11.56
C SER A 114 -15.18 -0.15 -10.93
N LYS A 115 -14.95 0.99 -10.26
CA LYS A 115 -16.02 1.72 -9.57
C LYS A 115 -16.99 2.44 -10.52
N ASN A 116 -16.59 2.70 -11.77
CA ASN A 116 -17.30 3.58 -12.69
C ASN A 116 -17.57 4.97 -12.11
N ASN A 117 -16.55 5.54 -11.47
CA ASN A 117 -16.62 6.85 -10.86
C ASN A 117 -15.30 7.59 -11.10
N ASN A 118 -15.37 8.84 -11.59
CA ASN A 118 -14.19 9.69 -11.77
C ASN A 118 -13.49 10.02 -10.45
N ASN A 119 -14.13 9.86 -9.29
CA ASN A 119 -13.48 10.03 -7.99
C ASN A 119 -12.89 8.73 -7.44
N GLY A 120 -13.05 7.59 -8.14
CA GLY A 120 -12.53 6.32 -7.69
C GLY A 120 -13.25 5.77 -6.45
N MET A 121 -12.54 4.96 -5.67
CA MET A 121 -13.06 4.24 -4.49
C MET A 121 -12.68 4.83 -3.13
N ARG A 122 -11.65 5.70 -3.09
CA ARG A 122 -11.14 6.30 -1.85
C ARG A 122 -11.79 7.66 -1.60
N SER A 123 -11.78 8.13 -0.36
CA SER A 123 -12.43 9.40 0.00
C SER A 123 -11.72 10.63 -0.56
N TYR A 124 -10.40 10.55 -0.75
CA TYR A 124 -9.59 11.56 -1.42
C TYR A 124 -8.65 10.89 -2.43
N PRO A 125 -8.29 11.54 -3.54
CA PRO A 125 -7.20 11.04 -4.38
C PRO A 125 -5.86 11.17 -3.64
N TYR A 126 -4.90 10.32 -4.01
CA TYR A 126 -3.54 10.43 -3.48
C TYR A 126 -2.75 11.51 -4.22
N THR A 127 -2.23 12.48 -3.47
CA THR A 127 -1.42 13.60 -3.96
C THR A 127 -0.65 14.18 -2.79
N THR A 128 0.50 14.82 -3.05
CA THR A 128 1.22 15.60 -2.03
C THR A 128 0.58 16.96 -1.72
N ASP A 129 -0.47 17.35 -2.45
CA ASP A 129 -1.23 18.57 -2.16
C ASP A 129 -2.19 18.35 -0.99
N MET A 130 -1.90 19.00 0.14
CA MET A 130 -2.69 18.91 1.38
C MET A 130 -4.05 19.61 1.29
N GLN A 131 -4.28 20.49 0.30
CA GLN A 131 -5.60 21.07 0.06
C GLN A 131 -6.53 20.07 -0.63
N VAL A 132 -5.97 19.17 -1.44
CA VAL A 132 -6.74 18.14 -2.16
C VAL A 132 -6.90 16.88 -1.31
N ASN A 133 -5.86 16.45 -0.60
CA ASN A 133 -5.92 15.33 0.34
C ASN A 133 -5.45 15.78 1.73
N PRO A 134 -6.37 16.13 2.64
CA PRO A 134 -6.03 16.66 3.95
C PRO A 134 -5.80 15.57 5.02
N LEU A 135 -5.76 14.29 4.64
CA LEU A 135 -5.66 13.20 5.61
C LEU A 135 -4.33 13.25 6.36
N THR A 136 -4.43 13.17 7.69
CA THR A 136 -3.32 13.08 8.65
C THR A 136 -3.62 12.02 9.71
N TYR A 137 -2.61 11.61 10.48
CA TYR A 137 -2.78 10.65 11.58
C TYR A 137 -3.87 11.02 12.58
N GLY A 138 -4.07 12.32 12.83
CA GLY A 138 -5.16 12.80 13.69
C GLY A 138 -6.57 12.42 13.21
N TYR A 139 -6.76 12.10 11.92
CA TYR A 139 -8.05 11.64 11.38
C TYR A 139 -8.45 10.26 11.89
N LEU A 140 -7.52 9.43 12.37
CA LEU A 140 -7.84 8.10 12.90
C LEU A 140 -8.79 8.17 14.09
N LYS A 141 -8.81 9.28 14.85
CA LYS A 141 -9.78 9.52 15.93
C LYS A 141 -11.25 9.47 15.48
N LYS A 142 -11.51 9.65 14.18
CA LYS A 142 -12.85 9.66 13.58
C LYS A 142 -13.02 8.61 12.47
N ARG A 143 -12.01 7.77 12.22
CA ARG A 143 -11.99 6.78 11.14
C ARG A 143 -11.62 5.41 11.71
N GLY A 144 -12.62 4.52 11.79
CA GLY A 144 -12.42 3.14 12.26
C GLY A 144 -12.63 2.07 11.18
N GLU A 145 -13.12 2.44 10.00
CA GLU A 145 -13.26 1.54 8.86
C GLU A 145 -11.88 1.32 8.21
N VAL A 146 -11.51 0.08 7.90
CA VAL A 146 -10.13 -0.30 7.54
C VAL A 146 -9.63 0.40 6.28
N HIS A 147 -10.46 0.56 5.25
CA HIS A 147 -10.04 1.29 4.05
C HIS A 147 -9.83 2.78 4.37
N ALA A 148 -10.72 3.38 5.17
CA ALA A 148 -10.58 4.76 5.60
C ALA A 148 -9.32 5.01 6.44
N VAL A 149 -8.89 4.03 7.26
CA VAL A 149 -7.61 4.03 7.98
C VAL A 149 -6.44 3.88 7.00
N GLY A 150 -6.55 2.94 6.05
CA GLY A 150 -5.55 2.70 5.02
C GLY A 150 -5.25 3.91 4.14
N GLU A 151 -6.27 4.71 3.82
CA GLU A 151 -6.08 5.96 3.09
C GLU A 151 -5.14 6.94 3.82
N VAL A 152 -5.16 6.98 5.16
CA VAL A 152 -4.26 7.81 5.96
C VAL A 152 -2.82 7.27 5.87
N TRP A 153 -2.67 5.95 5.96
CA TRP A 153 -1.37 5.29 5.87
C TRP A 153 -0.73 5.45 4.48
N ALA A 154 -1.47 5.14 3.42
CA ALA A 154 -1.02 5.29 2.04
C ALA A 154 -0.67 6.76 1.72
N ALA A 155 -1.44 7.73 2.21
CA ALA A 155 -1.13 9.14 2.04
C ALA A 155 0.20 9.54 2.70
N ALA A 156 0.55 8.98 3.86
CA ALA A 156 1.85 9.17 4.49
C ALA A 156 3.00 8.58 3.67
N LEU A 157 2.84 7.34 3.19
CA LEU A 157 3.84 6.69 2.35
C LEU A 157 4.00 7.38 0.98
N TRP A 158 2.94 7.98 0.44
CA TRP A 158 3.00 8.74 -0.81
C TRP A 158 3.86 10.00 -0.71
N GLU A 159 3.88 10.68 0.44
CA GLU A 159 4.82 11.78 0.66
C GLU A 159 6.28 11.30 0.63
N ILE A 160 6.55 10.15 1.25
CA ILE A 160 7.89 9.55 1.28
C ILE A 160 8.33 9.15 -0.12
N TYR A 161 7.44 8.51 -0.89
CA TYR A 161 7.67 8.14 -2.28
C TYR A 161 8.14 9.34 -3.12
N TRP A 162 7.42 10.46 -3.04
CA TRP A 162 7.78 11.66 -3.80
C TRP A 162 9.02 12.37 -3.27
N ASN A 163 9.24 12.39 -1.96
CA ASN A 163 10.49 12.93 -1.39
C ASN A 163 11.70 12.13 -1.89
N LEU A 164 11.61 10.79 -1.93
CA LEU A 164 12.67 9.92 -2.40
C LEU A 164 12.91 10.05 -3.90
N ILE A 165 11.86 10.21 -4.71
CA ILE A 165 11.99 10.51 -6.15
C ILE A 165 12.64 11.86 -6.37
N ALA A 166 12.24 12.90 -5.62
CA ALA A 166 12.83 14.23 -5.76
C ALA A 166 14.34 14.20 -5.47
N LYS A 167 14.77 13.39 -4.50
CA LYS A 167 16.19 13.23 -4.16
C LYS A 167 16.96 12.31 -5.10
N ASN A 168 16.38 11.17 -5.47
CA ASN A 168 17.12 10.07 -6.09
C ASN A 168 16.68 9.75 -7.54
N GLY A 169 15.74 10.52 -8.09
CA GLY A 169 15.18 10.29 -9.42
C GLY A 169 14.19 9.12 -9.48
N PHE A 170 13.66 8.86 -10.67
CA PHE A 170 12.70 7.78 -10.95
C PHE A 170 13.31 6.77 -11.92
N SER A 171 13.17 5.47 -11.64
CA SER A 171 13.52 4.38 -12.55
C SER A 171 12.28 3.80 -13.21
N THR A 172 12.30 3.68 -14.54
CA THR A 172 11.28 2.93 -15.30
C THR A 172 11.49 1.42 -15.24
N ASN A 173 12.68 0.97 -14.84
CA ASN A 173 13.00 -0.45 -14.68
C ASN A 173 12.72 -0.89 -13.23
N LEU A 174 11.54 -1.47 -13.00
CA LEU A 174 11.16 -2.03 -11.69
C LEU A 174 11.85 -3.36 -11.37
N TYR A 175 12.51 -4.00 -12.34
CA TYR A 175 13.19 -5.29 -12.14
C TYR A 175 14.61 -5.14 -11.58
N ASP A 176 15.17 -3.93 -11.62
CA ASP A 176 16.47 -3.64 -10.99
C ASP A 176 16.28 -3.22 -9.53
N ALA A 177 16.14 -4.20 -8.64
CA ALA A 177 16.01 -3.99 -7.20
C ALA A 177 17.27 -3.36 -6.55
N LYS A 178 18.40 -3.31 -7.26
CA LYS A 178 19.64 -2.67 -6.76
C LYS A 178 19.72 -1.19 -7.13
N SER A 179 18.83 -0.72 -8.00
CA SER A 179 18.75 0.69 -8.37
C SER A 179 18.57 1.56 -7.14
N LYS A 180 19.29 2.68 -7.11
CA LYS A 180 19.17 3.70 -6.06
C LYS A 180 18.11 4.75 -6.40
N ALA A 181 17.26 4.51 -7.40
CA ALA A 181 16.17 5.43 -7.73
C ALA A 181 15.12 5.49 -6.61
N GLY A 182 14.47 6.63 -6.44
CA GLY A 182 13.57 6.90 -5.32
C GLY A 182 12.38 5.95 -5.23
N ASN A 183 11.77 5.57 -6.36
CA ASN A 183 10.68 4.61 -6.39
C ASN A 183 11.13 3.19 -5.99
N ILE A 184 12.36 2.80 -6.32
CA ILE A 184 12.94 1.50 -5.96
C ILE A 184 13.31 1.49 -4.48
N ILE A 185 13.95 2.55 -3.98
CA ILE A 185 14.22 2.73 -2.54
C ILE A 185 12.92 2.67 -1.74
N THR A 186 11.87 3.35 -2.19
CA THR A 186 10.57 3.35 -1.50
C THR A 186 10.02 1.93 -1.37
N MET A 187 10.02 1.15 -2.45
CA MET A 187 9.57 -0.24 -2.42
C MET A 187 10.45 -1.08 -1.47
N GLN A 188 11.77 -0.89 -1.52
CA GLN A 188 12.71 -1.63 -0.67
C GLN A 188 12.48 -1.37 0.82
N ILE A 189 12.36 -0.11 1.24
CA ILE A 189 12.13 0.24 2.64
C ILE A 189 10.72 -0.13 3.11
N MET A 190 9.72 -0.12 2.23
CA MET A 190 8.38 -0.60 2.55
C MET A 190 8.38 -2.11 2.84
N ILE A 191 9.00 -2.91 1.96
CA ILE A 191 9.14 -4.36 2.15
C ILE A 191 9.96 -4.66 3.40
N GLY A 192 11.11 -3.98 3.58
CA GLY A 192 11.93 -4.11 4.78
C GLY A 192 11.18 -3.72 6.06
N GLY A 193 10.38 -2.64 6.01
CA GLY A 193 9.54 -2.21 7.12
C GLY A 193 8.51 -3.27 7.53
N MET A 194 7.83 -3.89 6.56
CA MET A 194 6.91 -5.01 6.83
C MET A 194 7.62 -6.21 7.47
N MET A 195 8.86 -6.48 7.08
CA MET A 195 9.67 -7.58 7.64
C MET A 195 10.16 -7.28 9.06
N LEU A 196 10.36 -6.01 9.40
CA LEU A 196 10.91 -5.58 10.70
C LEU A 196 9.84 -5.25 11.73
N GLN A 197 8.64 -4.85 11.31
CA GLN A 197 7.58 -4.44 12.23
C GLN A 197 7.03 -5.62 13.05
N PRO A 198 6.59 -5.36 14.30
CA PRO A 198 6.03 -6.40 15.14
C PRO A 198 4.66 -6.89 14.64
N CYS A 199 4.24 -8.03 15.17
CA CYS A 199 2.88 -8.55 15.00
C CYS A 199 1.86 -7.56 15.60
N ASN A 200 0.76 -7.29 14.90
CA ASN A 200 -0.25 -6.27 15.24
C ASN A 200 0.33 -4.88 15.51
N THR A 201 1.24 -4.48 14.62
CA THR A 201 1.84 -3.14 14.55
C THR A 201 0.79 -2.02 14.51
N ASN A 202 1.12 -0.87 15.09
CA ASN A 202 0.41 0.39 14.89
C ASN A 202 1.18 1.31 13.91
N PHE A 203 0.65 2.50 13.59
CA PHE A 203 1.31 3.41 12.64
C PHE A 203 2.71 3.85 13.09
N ILE A 204 2.94 4.00 14.39
CA ILE A 204 4.23 4.42 14.97
C ILE A 204 5.25 3.30 14.83
N ASP A 205 4.88 2.07 15.18
CA ASP A 205 5.72 0.89 15.04
C ASP A 205 6.12 0.66 13.57
N ALA A 206 5.15 0.75 12.65
CA ALA A 206 5.38 0.61 11.21
C ALA A 206 6.27 1.72 10.64
N ARG A 207 6.08 2.97 11.09
CA ARG A 207 6.94 4.12 10.74
C ARG A 207 8.38 3.85 11.15
N ASP A 208 8.58 3.43 12.41
CA ASP A 208 9.91 3.20 12.96
C ASP A 208 10.59 2.00 12.28
N ALA A 209 9.83 0.97 11.90
CA ALA A 209 10.30 -0.14 11.09
C ALA A 209 10.77 0.30 9.68
N ILE A 210 10.09 1.24 9.03
CA ILE A 210 10.52 1.81 7.74
C ILE A 210 11.82 2.60 7.89
N VAL A 211 11.97 3.37 8.97
CA VAL A 211 13.23 4.07 9.27
C VAL A 211 14.35 3.06 9.53
N ALA A 212 14.08 1.99 10.27
CA ALA A 212 15.04 0.91 10.50
C ALA A 212 15.43 0.18 9.20
N ALA A 213 14.49 0.00 8.27
CA ALA A 213 14.77 -0.58 6.96
C ALA A 213 15.70 0.30 6.12
N ASP A 214 15.55 1.63 6.16
CA ASP A 214 16.50 2.56 5.52
C ASP A 214 17.90 2.49 6.15
N VAL A 215 17.98 2.33 7.48
CA VAL A 215 19.26 2.09 8.17
C VAL A 215 19.90 0.79 7.68
N ALA A 216 19.14 -0.30 7.61
CA ALA A 216 19.66 -1.62 7.24
C ALA A 216 20.11 -1.72 5.76
N HIS A 217 19.43 -1.03 4.84
CA HIS A 217 19.70 -1.14 3.40
C HIS A 217 20.52 0.00 2.81
N TYR A 218 20.48 1.18 3.44
CA TYR A 218 21.05 2.41 2.88
C TYR A 218 21.82 3.24 3.92
N ASP A 219 22.20 2.64 5.05
CA ASP A 219 22.94 3.29 6.15
C ASP A 219 22.23 4.56 6.68
N GLY A 220 20.90 4.63 6.54
CA GLY A 220 20.09 5.76 6.99
C GLY A 220 20.19 6.98 6.07
N ALA A 221 20.71 6.81 4.86
CA ALA A 221 20.94 7.90 3.92
C ALA A 221 19.67 8.69 3.57
N ASN A 222 18.47 8.11 3.74
CA ASN A 222 17.20 8.75 3.37
C ASN A 222 16.32 9.14 4.56
N LYS A 223 16.86 9.09 5.77
CA LYS A 223 16.14 9.42 7.01
C LYS A 223 15.42 10.77 6.94
N CYS A 224 16.04 11.80 6.37
CA CYS A 224 15.45 13.14 6.25
C CYS A 224 14.17 13.12 5.40
N GLU A 225 14.20 12.45 4.25
CA GLU A 225 13.08 12.36 3.30
C GLU A 225 11.92 11.57 3.88
N ILE A 226 12.24 10.48 4.59
CA ILE A 226 11.27 9.62 5.28
C ILE A 226 10.56 10.41 6.38
N TRP A 227 11.31 11.04 7.29
CA TRP A 227 10.73 11.81 8.40
C TRP A 227 9.92 13.02 7.93
N LYS A 228 10.37 13.72 6.88
CA LYS A 228 9.59 14.82 6.28
C LYS A 228 8.23 14.33 5.78
N GLY A 229 8.18 13.17 5.13
CA GLY A 229 6.94 12.60 4.61
C GLY A 229 5.97 12.25 5.74
N PHE A 230 6.43 11.52 6.74
CA PHE A 230 5.62 11.19 7.92
C PHE A 230 5.17 12.46 8.69
N ALA A 231 6.08 13.38 8.98
CA ALA A 231 5.77 14.60 9.73
C ALA A 231 4.72 15.47 9.02
N LYS A 232 4.79 15.59 7.69
CA LYS A 232 3.79 16.33 6.89
C LYS A 232 2.37 15.79 7.08
N ARG A 233 2.24 14.50 7.37
CA ARG A 233 0.96 13.79 7.57
C ARG A 233 0.67 13.54 9.05
N GLY A 234 1.37 14.23 9.96
CA GLY A 234 1.13 14.16 11.40
C GLY A 234 1.72 12.93 12.11
N LEU A 235 2.64 12.20 11.47
CA LEU A 235 3.37 11.03 12.01
C LEU A 235 4.81 11.37 12.38
N GLY A 236 5.07 12.62 12.75
CA GLY A 236 6.40 13.07 13.15
C GLY A 236 6.87 12.47 14.48
N PRO A 237 8.06 12.85 14.98
CA PRO A 237 8.63 12.29 16.22
C PRO A 237 7.76 12.45 17.47
N ASN A 238 6.85 13.43 17.48
CA ASN A 238 5.97 13.74 18.61
C ASN A 238 4.51 13.32 18.38
N ALA A 239 4.27 12.39 17.43
CA ALA A 239 2.94 11.88 17.11
C ALA A 239 2.32 11.09 18.28
#